data_AF-D4JW45-F1
#
_entry.id   AF-D4JW45-F1
#
_cell.length_a   1.000
_cell.length_b   1.000
_cell.length_c   1.000
_cell.angle_alpha   90.00
_cell.angle_beta   90.00
_cell.angle_gamma   90.00
#
_symmetry.space_group_name_H-M   'P 1'
#
loop_
_entity.id
_entity.type
_entity.pdbx_description
1 polymer ?
#
loop_
_entity_poly.entity_id
_entity_poly.type
_entity_poly.pdbx_seq_one_letter_code
_entity_poly.pdbx_strand_id
1 'polypeptide(L)'
;MFVEKIEISTSDYNRGSSNMNDILRIYGYLLKNHPESASQILYGVTLIQQYLGKSVDDLKDDMKKAVDDETYNDNIYEYYKTVIDTNNDYKKLLSDMATISSKQKIKSDSLPIPIKENTDKKVKEWLSIDSNLTFKKVNGLKIGNKEYEVKNLTEAYIKVFEYFYETDKNRFMQMMAEPFISRFTPARLTRYSVSAKSQIIGDSGIYAWTNLNSKDKQGTIIDVLKFYNYSLAFVKVSIDVDFIAAERAVSKKQIKTTSKNEKIGKHVKNKMKMLSESGYTFTNDMIHALTSKELTKSVVGNNFALLVTDEEYNSGKVDKSKYWNDIMKFNGKMNHVTSQWFEYQRDGFDKWYKSLK
;
A
#
# COMPACT_ATOMS: atom_id res chain seq x y z
N MET A 1 12.90 0.30 39.38
CA MET A 1 12.34 0.11 38.02
C MET A 1 11.72 -1.28 38.03
N PHE A 2 10.42 -1.36 38.28
CA PHE A 2 9.70 -2.63 38.38
C PHE A 2 9.30 -3.08 36.97
N VAL A 3 9.73 -4.26 36.56
CA VAL A 3 9.22 -4.95 35.38
C VAL A 3 8.12 -5.88 35.89
N GLU A 4 6.86 -5.58 35.56
CA GLU A 4 5.73 -6.46 35.83
C GLU A 4 5.90 -7.76 35.04
N LYS A 5 6.00 -8.89 35.75
CA LYS A 5 5.82 -10.23 35.20
C LYS A 5 4.33 -10.39 34.87
N ILE A 6 4.01 -10.47 33.59
CA ILE A 6 2.69 -10.91 33.13
C ILE A 6 2.74 -12.44 33.06
N GLU A 7 2.24 -13.11 34.09
CA GLU A 7 1.90 -14.53 34.04
C GLU A 7 0.54 -14.70 33.37
N ILE A 8 0.51 -15.34 32.20
CA ILE A 8 -0.74 -15.73 31.54
C ILE A 8 -1.06 -17.17 31.91
N SER A 9 -2.15 -17.35 32.66
CA SER A 9 -2.74 -18.63 33.06
C SER A 9 -2.99 -19.56 31.87
N THR A 10 -2.50 -20.81 31.96
CA THR A 10 -2.54 -21.87 30.95
C THR A 10 -3.86 -22.65 30.89
N SER A 11 -4.98 -22.12 31.38
CA SER A 11 -6.20 -22.91 31.63
C SER A 11 -7.20 -23.07 30.47
N ASP A 12 -6.87 -22.78 29.20
CA ASP A 12 -7.86 -22.87 28.09
C ASP A 12 -7.34 -23.56 26.81
N TYR A 13 -6.44 -24.53 26.95
CA TYR A 13 -5.74 -25.15 25.81
C TYR A 13 -6.59 -26.08 24.92
N ASN A 14 -7.91 -26.21 25.14
CA ASN A 14 -8.76 -27.14 24.38
C ASN A 14 -9.89 -26.50 23.54
N ARG A 15 -9.87 -25.18 23.31
CA ARG A 15 -10.88 -24.48 22.47
C ARG A 15 -10.43 -24.15 21.03
N GLY A 16 -9.19 -24.45 20.64
CA GLY A 16 -8.59 -23.99 19.37
C GLY A 16 -9.29 -24.46 18.09
N SER A 17 -9.81 -25.68 18.04
CA SER A 17 -10.39 -26.25 16.81
C SER A 17 -11.79 -25.71 16.46
N SER A 18 -12.55 -25.23 17.45
CA SER A 18 -13.89 -24.67 17.24
C SER A 18 -13.82 -23.32 16.51
N ASN A 19 -12.89 -22.45 16.93
CA ASN A 19 -12.81 -21.07 16.42
C ASN A 19 -12.34 -21.00 14.95
N MET A 20 -11.46 -21.90 14.51
CA MET A 20 -10.98 -21.90 13.12
C MET A 20 -12.04 -22.35 12.12
N ASN A 21 -12.90 -23.29 12.51
CA ASN A 21 -14.04 -23.72 11.70
C ASN A 21 -15.09 -22.61 11.53
N ASP A 22 -15.32 -21.80 12.56
CA ASP A 22 -16.20 -20.64 12.47
C ASP A 22 -15.66 -19.59 11.50
N ILE A 23 -14.34 -19.34 11.53
CA ILE A 23 -13.68 -18.45 10.56
C ILE A 23 -13.88 -18.95 9.13
N LEU A 24 -13.72 -20.26 8.87
CA LEU A 24 -13.96 -20.84 7.54
C LEU A 24 -15.41 -20.68 7.07
N ARG A 25 -16.38 -20.90 7.98
CA ARG A 25 -17.81 -20.75 7.67
C ARG A 25 -18.16 -19.30 7.32
N ILE A 26 -17.67 -18.35 8.13
CA ILE A 26 -17.84 -16.91 7.88
C ILE A 26 -17.18 -16.51 6.57
N TYR A 27 -15.93 -16.94 6.36
CA TYR A 27 -15.18 -16.68 5.13
C TYR A 27 -15.92 -17.19 3.90
N GLY A 28 -16.41 -18.43 3.91
CA GLY A 28 -17.14 -19.02 2.79
C GLY A 28 -18.46 -18.29 2.48
N TYR A 29 -19.18 -17.80 3.49
CA TYR A 29 -20.38 -16.99 3.29
C TYR A 29 -20.03 -15.62 2.69
N LEU A 30 -19.01 -14.95 3.23
CA LEU A 30 -18.57 -13.64 2.75
C LEU A 30 -17.96 -13.71 1.35
N LEU A 31 -17.25 -14.79 1.01
CA LEU A 31 -16.65 -14.92 -0.32
C LEU A 31 -17.72 -14.89 -1.42
N LYS A 32 -18.89 -15.47 -1.15
CA LYS A 32 -20.03 -15.48 -2.05
C LYS A 32 -20.79 -14.16 -2.11
N ASN A 33 -20.98 -13.48 -0.97
CA ASN A 33 -21.89 -12.34 -0.86
C ASN A 33 -21.19 -10.97 -0.73
N HIS A 34 -19.97 -10.94 -0.20
CA HIS A 34 -19.18 -9.76 0.14
C HIS A 34 -17.66 -10.02 -0.08
N PRO A 35 -17.21 -10.20 -1.34
CA PRO A 35 -15.87 -10.70 -1.67
C PRO A 35 -14.72 -9.79 -1.20
N GLU A 36 -14.96 -8.48 -1.07
CA GLU A 36 -13.98 -7.54 -0.52
C GLU A 36 -13.71 -7.82 0.97
N SER A 37 -14.75 -8.05 1.76
CA SER A 37 -14.63 -8.40 3.19
C SER A 37 -13.96 -9.77 3.38
N ALA A 38 -14.28 -10.75 2.53
CA ALA A 38 -13.61 -12.04 2.53
C ALA A 38 -12.10 -11.91 2.23
N SER A 39 -11.74 -11.04 1.29
CA SER A 39 -10.34 -10.77 0.96
C SER A 39 -9.56 -10.14 2.13
N GLN A 40 -10.21 -9.26 2.92
CA GLN A 40 -9.59 -8.69 4.13
C GLN A 40 -9.39 -9.73 5.23
N ILE A 41 -10.33 -10.66 5.42
CA ILE A 41 -10.19 -11.78 6.37
C ILE A 41 -9.02 -12.68 5.96
N LEU A 42 -8.94 -13.06 4.68
CA LEU A 42 -7.82 -13.86 4.15
C LEU A 42 -6.46 -13.16 4.39
N TYR A 43 -6.40 -11.84 4.17
CA TYR A 43 -5.21 -11.05 4.44
C TYR A 43 -4.83 -11.05 5.93
N GLY A 44 -5.79 -10.85 6.83
CA GLY A 44 -5.55 -10.89 8.27
C GLY A 44 -5.01 -12.24 8.75
N VAL A 45 -5.61 -13.34 8.28
CA VAL A 45 -5.15 -14.71 8.59
C VAL A 45 -3.73 -14.97 8.06
N THR A 46 -3.43 -14.47 6.85
CA THR A 46 -2.09 -14.59 6.25
C THR A 46 -1.03 -13.84 7.07
N LEU A 47 -1.35 -12.62 7.54
CA LEU A 47 -0.44 -11.85 8.39
C LEU A 47 -0.18 -12.55 9.73
N ILE A 48 -1.22 -13.07 10.39
CA ILE A 48 -1.06 -13.79 11.66
C ILE A 48 -0.16 -15.01 11.46
N GLN A 49 -0.38 -15.81 10.41
CA GLN A 49 0.46 -16.95 10.08
C GLN A 49 1.93 -16.54 9.86
N GLN A 50 2.18 -15.45 9.14
CA GLN A 50 3.53 -14.94 8.89
C GLN A 50 4.26 -14.56 10.20
N TYR A 51 3.59 -13.82 11.08
CA TYR A 51 4.20 -13.40 12.35
C TYR A 51 4.38 -14.56 13.32
N LEU A 52 3.46 -15.53 13.36
CA LEU A 52 3.66 -16.79 14.10
C LEU A 52 4.88 -17.55 13.56
N GLY A 53 5.06 -17.62 12.24
CA GLY A 53 6.24 -18.21 11.62
C GLY A 53 7.54 -17.54 12.04
N LYS A 54 7.57 -16.21 12.10
CA LYS A 54 8.72 -15.46 12.61
C LYS A 54 8.96 -15.73 14.11
N SER A 55 7.91 -15.78 14.91
CA SER A 55 8.03 -16.10 16.35
C SER A 55 8.60 -17.51 16.60
N VAL A 56 8.38 -18.47 15.70
CA VAL A 56 9.07 -19.78 15.75
C VAL A 56 10.58 -19.61 15.61
N ASP A 57 11.04 -18.75 14.70
CA ASP A 57 12.48 -18.52 14.48
C ASP A 57 13.10 -17.76 15.65
N ASP A 58 12.42 -16.73 16.16
CA ASP A 58 12.86 -15.96 17.34
C ASP A 58 13.00 -16.89 18.56
N LEU A 59 12.01 -17.77 18.81
CA LEU A 59 12.05 -18.73 19.93
C LEU A 59 13.12 -19.83 19.75
N LYS A 60 13.44 -20.24 18.52
CA LYS A 60 14.57 -21.17 18.27
C LYS A 60 15.90 -20.53 18.64
N ASP A 61 16.07 -19.25 18.32
CA ASP A 61 17.30 -18.55 18.62
C ASP A 61 17.44 -18.29 20.12
N ASP A 62 16.33 -18.02 20.82
CA ASP A 62 16.31 -17.94 22.28
C ASP A 62 16.61 -19.29 22.95
N MET A 63 16.09 -20.41 22.40
CA MET A 63 16.45 -21.75 22.87
C MET A 63 17.95 -22.06 22.69
N LYS A 64 18.56 -21.67 21.56
CA LYS A 64 20.00 -21.86 21.35
C LYS A 64 20.83 -21.08 22.37
N LYS A 65 20.49 -19.81 22.61
CA LYS A 65 21.16 -18.98 23.62
C LYS A 65 21.03 -19.57 25.02
N ALA A 66 19.84 -20.07 25.39
CA ALA A 66 19.63 -20.69 26.70
C ALA A 66 20.45 -21.98 26.90
N VAL A 67 20.73 -22.72 25.82
CA VAL A 67 21.65 -23.87 25.84
C VAL A 67 23.10 -23.41 25.99
N ASP A 68 23.51 -22.37 25.25
CA ASP A 68 24.86 -21.81 25.29
C ASP A 68 25.20 -21.18 26.66
N ASP A 69 24.20 -20.56 27.31
CA ASP A 69 24.35 -19.87 28.60
C ASP A 69 24.08 -20.78 29.82
N GLU A 70 23.91 -22.10 29.64
CA GLU A 70 23.53 -23.08 30.69
C GLU A 70 22.28 -22.70 31.52
N THR A 71 21.44 -21.80 30.99
CA THR A 71 20.25 -21.25 31.66
C THR A 71 18.98 -21.83 31.04
N TYR A 72 18.89 -23.16 31.04
CA TYR A 72 17.77 -23.88 30.46
C TYR A 72 16.45 -23.44 31.11
N ASN A 73 15.56 -22.85 30.31
CA ASN A 73 14.27 -22.32 30.78
C ASN A 73 13.14 -23.11 30.12
N ASP A 74 12.53 -24.03 30.86
CA ASP A 74 11.43 -24.90 30.41
C ASP A 74 10.28 -24.11 29.77
N ASN A 75 10.04 -22.87 30.20
CA ASN A 75 8.98 -22.02 29.66
C ASN A 75 9.19 -21.68 28.17
N ILE A 76 10.45 -21.50 27.72
CA ILE A 76 10.73 -21.16 26.31
C ILE A 76 10.32 -22.32 25.40
N TYR A 77 10.59 -23.55 25.83
CA TYR A 77 10.21 -24.74 25.07
C TYR A 77 8.68 -24.91 24.98
N GLU A 78 7.95 -24.64 26.06
CA GLU A 78 6.47 -24.68 26.06
C GLU A 78 5.87 -23.62 25.12
N TYR A 79 6.38 -22.38 25.15
CA TYR A 79 5.96 -21.34 24.20
C TYR A 79 6.31 -21.70 22.76
N TYR A 80 7.50 -22.25 22.53
CA TYR A 80 7.93 -22.71 21.20
C TYR A 80 6.96 -23.75 20.62
N LYS A 81 6.61 -24.77 21.42
CA LYS A 81 5.64 -25.79 21.02
C LYS A 81 4.26 -25.18 20.73
N THR A 82 3.79 -24.28 21.60
CA THR A 82 2.51 -23.57 21.43
C THR A 82 2.45 -22.77 20.14
N VAL A 83 3.51 -22.01 19.84
CA VAL A 83 3.58 -21.19 18.62
C VAL A 83 3.66 -22.06 17.36
N ILE A 84 4.37 -23.20 17.42
CA ILE A 84 4.38 -24.17 16.30
C ILE A 84 3.01 -24.74 16.03
N ASP A 85 2.33 -25.23 17.06
CA ASP A 85 1.01 -25.85 16.93
C ASP A 85 0.01 -24.81 16.35
N THR A 86 0.02 -23.60 16.91
CA THR A 86 -0.81 -22.49 16.43
C THR A 86 -0.47 -22.09 14.98
N ASN A 87 0.82 -22.01 14.62
CA ASN A 87 1.23 -21.70 13.24
C ASN A 87 0.75 -22.77 12.25
N ASN A 88 0.80 -24.04 12.64
CA ASN A 88 0.32 -25.15 11.82
C ASN A 88 -1.20 -25.10 11.64
N ASP A 89 -1.94 -24.75 12.68
CA ASP A 89 -3.38 -24.54 12.60
C ASP A 89 -3.73 -23.40 11.61
N TYR A 90 -3.01 -22.28 11.66
CA TYR A 90 -3.20 -21.17 10.70
C TYR A 90 -2.79 -21.53 9.26
N LYS A 91 -1.76 -22.36 9.07
CA LYS A 91 -1.41 -22.89 7.73
C LYS A 91 -2.52 -23.77 7.18
N LYS A 92 -3.10 -24.63 8.01
CA LYS A 92 -4.23 -25.48 7.65
C LYS A 92 -5.45 -24.62 7.28
N LEU A 93 -5.75 -23.61 8.10
CA LEU A 93 -6.83 -22.64 7.84
C LEU A 93 -6.68 -21.96 6.47
N LEU A 94 -5.48 -21.50 6.12
CA LEU A 94 -5.20 -20.90 4.80
C LEU A 94 -5.39 -21.89 3.64
N SER A 95 -4.97 -23.14 3.82
CA SER A 95 -5.18 -24.22 2.84
C SER A 95 -6.68 -24.48 2.62
N ASP A 96 -7.46 -24.50 3.69
CA ASP A 96 -8.90 -24.72 3.63
C ASP A 96 -9.62 -23.53 2.98
N MET A 97 -9.20 -22.28 3.25
CA MET A 97 -9.70 -21.09 2.56
C MET A 97 -9.41 -21.09 1.05
N ALA A 98 -8.23 -21.55 0.64
CA ALA A 98 -7.89 -21.73 -0.77
C ALA A 98 -8.76 -22.79 -1.45
N THR A 99 -9.09 -23.85 -0.71
CA THR A 99 -10.00 -24.91 -1.16
C THR A 99 -11.44 -24.40 -1.32
N ILE A 100 -11.93 -23.57 -0.38
CA ILE A 100 -13.25 -22.93 -0.49
C ILE A 100 -13.29 -21.99 -1.71
N SER A 101 -12.22 -21.22 -1.93
CA SER A 101 -12.12 -20.28 -3.06
C SER A 101 -12.16 -20.97 -4.42
N SER A 102 -11.52 -22.13 -4.52
CA SER A 102 -11.51 -22.93 -5.76
C SER A 102 -12.84 -23.64 -6.02
N LYS A 103 -13.55 -24.09 -4.96
CA LYS A 103 -14.88 -24.72 -5.05
C LYS A 103 -15.99 -23.73 -5.40
N GLN A 104 -15.86 -22.47 -5.03
CA GLN A 104 -16.86 -21.42 -5.28
C GLN A 104 -16.70 -20.70 -6.64
N LYS A 105 -16.12 -21.34 -7.67
CA LYS A 105 -16.24 -20.85 -9.06
C LYS A 105 -17.73 -20.74 -9.44
N ILE A 106 -18.28 -19.54 -9.28
CA ILE A 106 -19.62 -19.17 -9.75
C ILE A 106 -19.60 -19.25 -11.29
N LYS A 107 -20.63 -19.90 -11.83
CA LYS A 107 -20.90 -20.05 -13.27
C LYS A 107 -20.65 -18.74 -14.03
N SER A 108 -19.78 -18.82 -15.02
CA SER A 108 -19.54 -17.78 -16.01
C SER A 108 -20.68 -17.76 -17.04
N ASP A 109 -21.83 -17.20 -16.67
CA ASP A 109 -22.87 -16.90 -17.66
C ASP A 109 -22.81 -15.42 -18.02
N SER A 110 -22.07 -15.15 -19.09
CA SER A 110 -22.31 -14.19 -20.17
C SER A 110 -20.99 -13.66 -20.73
N LEU A 111 -20.56 -14.29 -21.83
CA LEU A 111 -19.75 -13.62 -22.84
C LEU A 111 -20.54 -12.42 -23.39
N PRO A 112 -19.91 -11.25 -23.57
CA PRO A 112 -20.22 -10.38 -24.68
C PRO A 112 -19.20 -10.64 -25.79
N ILE A 113 -19.69 -11.25 -26.87
CA ILE A 113 -19.49 -10.96 -28.30
C ILE A 113 -18.07 -10.50 -28.73
N PRO A 114 -17.48 -11.12 -29.77
CA PRO A 114 -16.19 -10.71 -30.31
C PRO A 114 -16.25 -9.25 -30.77
N ILE A 115 -15.41 -8.42 -30.16
CA ILE A 115 -15.13 -7.09 -30.70
C ILE A 115 -14.45 -7.34 -32.03
N LYS A 116 -15.18 -7.08 -33.13
CA LYS A 116 -14.59 -6.93 -34.46
C LYS A 116 -13.36 -6.03 -34.32
N GLU A 117 -12.24 -6.49 -34.88
CA GLU A 117 -11.10 -5.64 -35.18
C GLU A 117 -11.62 -4.36 -35.85
N ASN A 118 -11.58 -3.27 -35.10
CA ASN A 118 -11.53 -1.95 -35.70
C ASN A 118 -10.07 -1.54 -35.58
N THR A 119 -9.34 -1.81 -36.66
CA THR A 119 -7.98 -1.34 -36.92
C THR A 119 -7.98 0.18 -37.10
N ASP A 120 -8.29 0.92 -36.04
CA ASP A 120 -7.86 2.29 -35.91
C ASP A 120 -6.65 2.26 -34.99
N LYS A 121 -5.46 2.39 -35.59
CA LYS A 121 -4.19 2.50 -34.88
C LYS A 121 -4.30 3.65 -33.86
N LYS A 122 -4.61 3.33 -32.60
CA LYS A 122 -4.51 4.26 -31.48
C LYS A 122 -3.11 4.86 -31.50
N VAL A 123 -3.03 6.18 -31.65
CA VAL A 123 -1.77 6.91 -31.69
C VAL A 123 -1.09 6.76 -30.33
N LYS A 124 -0.05 5.93 -30.27
CA LYS A 124 0.78 5.75 -29.06
C LYS A 124 1.76 6.90 -28.98
N GLU A 125 1.59 7.77 -27.98
CA GLU A 125 2.63 8.74 -27.63
C GLU A 125 3.69 8.04 -26.79
N TRP A 126 4.93 8.01 -27.29
CA TRP A 126 6.06 7.39 -26.61
C TRP A 126 6.84 8.43 -25.81
N LEU A 127 6.84 8.25 -24.49
CA LEU A 127 7.53 9.13 -23.55
C LEU A 127 8.77 8.44 -22.98
N SER A 128 9.81 9.21 -22.68
CA SER A 128 10.96 8.73 -21.92
C SER A 128 10.54 8.34 -20.50
N ILE A 129 11.21 7.34 -19.90
CA ILE A 129 10.82 6.77 -18.60
C ILE A 129 10.88 7.77 -17.43
N ASP A 130 11.68 8.83 -17.54
CA ASP A 130 11.82 9.92 -16.58
C ASP A 130 10.73 11.00 -16.70
N SER A 131 9.83 10.87 -17.68
CA SER A 131 8.69 11.77 -17.84
C SER A 131 7.77 11.73 -16.62
N ASN A 132 7.05 12.81 -16.36
CA ASN A 132 6.01 12.81 -15.33
C ASN A 132 4.85 11.90 -15.77
N LEU A 133 4.77 10.72 -15.14
CA LEU A 133 3.74 9.69 -15.35
C LEU A 133 2.63 9.71 -14.29
N THR A 134 2.67 10.68 -13.36
CA THR A 134 1.61 10.81 -12.36
C THR A 134 0.28 11.03 -13.10
N PHE A 135 -0.69 10.14 -12.88
CA PHE A 135 -2.01 10.09 -13.54
C PHE A 135 -2.05 9.53 -14.98
N LYS A 136 -0.92 9.18 -15.58
CA LYS A 136 -0.88 8.61 -16.94
C LYS A 136 -0.99 7.08 -16.89
N LYS A 137 -1.96 6.52 -17.62
CA LYS A 137 -2.05 5.06 -17.81
C LYS A 137 -1.02 4.60 -18.84
N VAL A 138 0.00 3.90 -18.35
CA VAL A 138 0.99 3.22 -19.19
C VAL A 138 0.35 1.99 -19.82
N ASN A 139 0.41 1.89 -21.15
CA ASN A 139 -0.18 0.80 -21.93
C ASN A 139 0.82 0.11 -22.89
N GLY A 140 2.10 0.50 -22.83
CA GLY A 140 3.15 -0.07 -23.67
C GLY A 140 4.52 0.32 -23.17
N LEU A 141 5.50 -0.49 -23.52
CA LEU A 141 6.89 -0.36 -23.13
C LEU A 141 7.77 -0.63 -24.34
N LYS A 142 8.80 0.19 -24.55
CA LYS A 142 9.83 -0.02 -25.55
C LYS A 142 11.18 -0.04 -24.85
N ILE A 143 11.97 -1.08 -25.11
CA ILE A 143 13.33 -1.25 -24.62
C ILE A 143 14.24 -1.44 -25.83
N GLY A 144 15.03 -0.41 -26.16
CA GLY A 144 15.77 -0.34 -27.41
C GLY A 144 14.83 -0.48 -28.62
N ASN A 145 15.00 -1.57 -29.38
CA ASN A 145 14.19 -1.87 -30.57
C ASN A 145 13.02 -2.83 -30.30
N LYS A 146 12.88 -3.36 -29.07
CA LYS A 146 11.78 -4.28 -28.71
C LYS A 146 10.61 -3.50 -28.13
N GLU A 147 9.40 -3.81 -28.58
CA GLU A 147 8.15 -3.26 -28.07
C GLU A 147 7.33 -4.33 -27.35
N TYR A 148 6.75 -3.96 -26.22
CA TYR A 148 5.97 -4.81 -25.34
C TYR A 148 4.62 -4.15 -25.06
N GLU A 149 3.55 -4.93 -25.12
CA GLU A 149 2.26 -4.53 -24.59
C GLU A 149 2.25 -4.78 -23.07
N VAL A 150 1.88 -3.75 -22.30
CA VAL A 150 1.83 -3.82 -20.83
C VAL A 150 0.59 -3.10 -20.35
N LYS A 151 -0.03 -3.55 -19.26
CA LYS A 151 -1.30 -3.00 -18.76
C LYS A 151 -1.10 -1.80 -17.82
N ASN A 152 0.08 -1.66 -17.24
CA ASN A 152 0.43 -0.60 -16.29
C ASN A 152 1.95 -0.51 -16.07
N LEU A 153 2.38 0.48 -15.29
CA LEU A 153 3.78 0.71 -14.96
C LEU A 153 4.41 -0.43 -14.13
N THR A 154 3.63 -1.19 -13.36
CA THR A 154 4.16 -2.34 -12.62
C THR A 154 4.59 -3.44 -13.59
N GLU A 155 3.77 -3.75 -14.59
CA GLU A 155 4.12 -4.73 -15.62
C GLU A 155 5.31 -4.24 -16.47
N ALA A 156 5.35 -2.95 -16.78
CA ALA A 156 6.51 -2.35 -17.43
C ALA A 156 7.80 -2.52 -16.61
N TYR A 157 7.72 -2.28 -15.31
CA TYR A 157 8.82 -2.44 -14.35
C TYR A 157 9.34 -3.88 -14.30
N ILE A 158 8.44 -4.88 -14.31
CA ILE A 158 8.83 -6.30 -14.38
C ILE A 158 9.50 -6.62 -15.72
N LYS A 159 8.91 -6.20 -16.84
CA LYS A 159 9.45 -6.44 -18.19
C LYS A 159 10.85 -5.86 -18.39
N VAL A 160 11.17 -4.74 -17.75
CA VAL A 160 12.54 -4.19 -17.76
C VAL A 160 13.52 -5.17 -17.11
N PHE A 161 13.20 -5.74 -15.95
CA PHE A 161 14.07 -6.73 -15.32
C PHE A 161 14.17 -8.02 -16.13
N GLU A 162 13.06 -8.48 -16.71
CA GLU A 162 13.08 -9.66 -17.60
C GLU A 162 14.03 -9.45 -18.77
N TYR A 163 13.96 -8.29 -19.43
CA TYR A 163 14.85 -7.94 -20.53
C TYR A 163 16.33 -7.99 -20.13
N PHE A 164 16.70 -7.38 -19.00
CA PHE A 164 18.10 -7.35 -18.56
C PHE A 164 18.59 -8.72 -18.08
N TYR A 165 17.72 -9.51 -17.45
CA TYR A 165 18.04 -10.89 -17.08
C TYR A 165 18.27 -11.77 -18.32
N GLU A 166 17.40 -11.66 -19.33
CA GLU A 166 17.53 -12.39 -20.59
C GLU A 166 18.77 -11.98 -21.40
N THR A 167 19.15 -10.70 -21.34
CA THR A 167 20.27 -10.15 -22.12
C THR A 167 21.63 -10.50 -21.51
N ASP A 168 21.78 -10.38 -20.19
CA ASP A 168 23.04 -10.68 -19.50
C ASP A 168 22.77 -11.11 -18.05
N LYS A 169 22.61 -12.43 -17.85
CA LYS A 169 22.34 -13.02 -16.52
C LYS A 169 23.43 -12.70 -15.49
N ASN A 170 24.70 -12.69 -15.90
CA ASN A 170 25.82 -12.47 -14.98
C ASN A 170 25.83 -11.02 -14.48
N ARG A 171 25.68 -10.06 -15.40
CA ARG A 171 25.59 -8.65 -15.05
C ARG A 171 24.32 -8.33 -14.28
N PHE A 172 23.22 -9.03 -14.55
CA PHE A 172 21.99 -8.94 -13.76
C PHE A 172 22.20 -9.40 -12.31
N MET A 173 22.90 -10.51 -12.11
CA MET A 173 23.21 -10.99 -10.76
C MET A 173 24.14 -10.04 -10.00
N GLN A 174 25.09 -9.39 -10.68
CA GLN A 174 25.91 -8.33 -10.07
C GLN A 174 25.04 -7.13 -9.64
N MET A 175 24.12 -6.70 -10.52
CA MET A 175 23.17 -5.62 -10.20
C MET A 175 22.33 -5.90 -8.95
N MET A 176 21.97 -7.16 -8.69
CA MET A 176 21.18 -7.50 -7.49
C MET A 176 21.88 -7.15 -6.18
N ALA A 177 23.21 -7.11 -6.16
CA ALA A 177 23.98 -6.71 -4.98
C ALA A 177 24.04 -5.18 -4.79
N GLU A 178 23.76 -4.41 -5.85
CA GLU A 178 23.89 -2.95 -5.81
C GLU A 178 22.97 -2.30 -4.78
N PRO A 179 23.40 -1.23 -4.09
CA PRO A 179 22.62 -0.59 -3.03
C PRO A 179 21.24 -0.10 -3.48
N PHE A 180 21.06 0.30 -4.75
CA PHE A 180 19.75 0.73 -5.27
C PHE A 180 18.75 -0.44 -5.43
N ILE A 181 19.22 -1.69 -5.30
CA ILE A 181 18.40 -2.89 -5.22
C ILE A 181 18.34 -3.44 -3.79
N SER A 182 19.51 -3.63 -3.15
CA SER A 182 19.67 -4.47 -1.96
C SER A 182 19.39 -3.76 -0.62
N ARG A 183 19.56 -2.43 -0.53
CA ARG A 183 19.45 -1.70 0.76
C ARG A 183 18.04 -1.59 1.34
N PHE A 184 17.03 -1.94 0.55
CA PHE A 184 15.63 -1.78 0.93
C PHE A 184 15.14 -3.01 1.69
N THR A 185 14.13 -2.82 2.56
CA THR A 185 13.47 -3.91 3.27
C THR A 185 11.98 -3.90 2.94
N PRO A 186 11.49 -4.79 2.05
CA PRO A 186 12.26 -5.78 1.30
C PRO A 186 13.08 -5.18 0.15
N ALA A 187 14.13 -5.91 -0.27
CA ALA A 187 14.96 -5.53 -1.40
C ALA A 187 14.13 -5.48 -2.68
N ARG A 188 14.56 -4.67 -3.66
CA ARG A 188 13.82 -4.50 -4.92
C ARG A 188 13.78 -5.79 -5.74
N LEU A 189 14.84 -6.60 -5.64
CA LEU A 189 14.96 -7.94 -6.20
C LEU A 189 15.42 -8.89 -5.10
N THR A 190 14.84 -10.08 -5.07
CA THR A 190 15.12 -11.13 -4.07
C THR A 190 15.10 -12.50 -4.73
N ARG A 191 15.75 -13.51 -4.14
CA ARG A 191 15.73 -14.89 -4.65
C ARG A 191 14.57 -15.74 -4.10
N TYR A 192 13.65 -15.11 -3.39
CA TYR A 192 12.50 -15.76 -2.78
C TYR A 192 11.31 -14.81 -2.82
N SER A 193 10.09 -15.34 -2.87
CA SER A 193 8.89 -14.49 -2.82
C SER A 193 8.71 -13.94 -1.41
N VAL A 194 8.73 -12.61 -1.26
CA VAL A 194 8.52 -11.95 0.04
C VAL A 194 7.02 -11.93 0.42
N SER A 195 6.12 -11.91 -0.57
CA SER A 195 4.66 -11.95 -0.44
C SER A 195 3.99 -11.98 -1.81
N ALA A 196 2.65 -12.01 -1.87
CA ALA A 196 1.86 -11.80 -3.10
C ALA A 196 2.16 -10.48 -3.84
N LYS A 197 2.86 -9.53 -3.20
CA LYS A 197 3.33 -8.29 -3.81
C LYS A 197 4.71 -8.43 -4.49
N SER A 198 5.25 -9.64 -4.54
CA SER A 198 6.45 -9.96 -5.31
C SER A 198 6.03 -10.69 -6.58
N GLN A 199 6.57 -10.27 -7.73
CA GLN A 199 6.32 -10.94 -9.00
C GLN A 199 7.61 -11.57 -9.49
N ILE A 200 7.53 -12.81 -9.94
CA ILE A 200 8.67 -13.51 -10.54
C ILE A 200 9.08 -12.82 -11.85
N ILE A 201 10.38 -12.73 -12.09
CA ILE A 201 10.97 -12.22 -13.33
C ILE A 201 11.09 -13.40 -14.29
N GLY A 202 10.18 -13.53 -15.26
CA GLY A 202 10.18 -14.65 -16.20
C GLY A 202 10.29 -16.01 -15.50
N ASP A 203 11.25 -16.83 -15.95
CA ASP A 203 11.59 -18.14 -15.39
C ASP A 203 12.85 -18.11 -14.49
N SER A 204 13.29 -16.92 -14.07
CA SER A 204 14.59 -16.72 -13.41
C SER A 204 14.69 -17.24 -11.96
N GLY A 205 13.56 -17.51 -11.31
CA GLY A 205 13.49 -17.75 -9.87
C GLY A 205 13.78 -16.51 -9.01
N ILE A 206 13.91 -15.32 -9.62
CA ILE A 206 14.12 -14.04 -8.97
C ILE A 206 12.79 -13.30 -8.89
N TYR A 207 12.52 -12.68 -7.76
CA TYR A 207 11.28 -11.98 -7.47
C TYR A 207 11.53 -10.48 -7.31
N ALA A 208 10.76 -9.67 -8.04
CA ALA A 208 10.76 -8.23 -7.92
C ALA A 208 9.66 -7.75 -6.97
N TRP A 209 10.03 -6.88 -6.04
CA TRP A 209 9.09 -6.21 -5.16
C TRP A 209 8.26 -5.17 -5.92
N THR A 210 6.93 -5.33 -5.91
CA THR A 210 6.03 -4.48 -6.71
C THR A 210 5.23 -3.47 -5.90
N ASN A 211 5.26 -3.55 -4.56
CA ASN A 211 4.56 -2.62 -3.66
C ASN A 211 5.31 -1.28 -3.53
N LEU A 212 5.45 -0.61 -4.65
CA LEU A 212 6.19 0.61 -4.85
C LEU A 212 5.27 1.64 -5.50
N ASN A 213 5.42 2.90 -5.14
CA ASN A 213 4.73 3.96 -5.88
C ASN A 213 5.32 4.10 -7.30
N SER A 214 4.62 4.79 -8.20
CA SER A 214 5.06 4.92 -9.60
C SER A 214 6.43 5.60 -9.73
N LYS A 215 6.73 6.62 -8.90
CA LYS A 215 8.02 7.31 -8.93
C LYS A 215 9.16 6.39 -8.50
N ASP A 216 8.94 5.58 -7.48
CA ASP A 216 9.94 4.62 -7.02
C ASP A 216 10.23 3.56 -8.08
N LYS A 217 9.21 3.11 -8.82
CA LYS A 217 9.39 2.19 -9.96
C LYS A 217 10.19 2.84 -11.10
N GLN A 218 9.85 4.08 -11.46
CA GLN A 218 10.61 4.84 -12.46
C GLN A 218 12.06 5.05 -12.02
N GLY A 219 12.27 5.46 -10.77
CA GLY A 219 13.60 5.65 -10.19
C GLY A 219 14.44 4.39 -10.25
N THR A 220 13.86 3.24 -9.86
CA THR A 220 14.56 1.96 -9.99
C THR A 220 14.91 1.63 -11.45
N ILE A 221 14.00 1.84 -12.41
CA ILE A 221 14.32 1.62 -13.84
C ILE A 221 15.46 2.54 -14.29
N ILE A 222 15.46 3.81 -13.89
CA ILE A 222 16.51 4.76 -14.22
C ILE A 222 17.87 4.31 -13.65
N ASP A 223 17.91 3.83 -12.42
CA ASP A 223 19.15 3.36 -11.81
C ASP A 223 19.65 2.05 -12.45
N VAL A 224 18.74 1.16 -12.88
CA VAL A 224 19.09 0.01 -13.74
C VAL A 224 19.76 0.49 -15.04
N LEU A 225 19.18 1.46 -15.75
CA LEU A 225 19.77 1.97 -17.00
C LEU A 225 21.16 2.56 -16.79
N LYS A 226 21.37 3.32 -15.71
CA LYS A 226 22.69 3.84 -15.34
C LYS A 226 23.70 2.72 -15.08
N PHE A 227 23.32 1.67 -14.34
CA PHE A 227 24.19 0.52 -14.06
C PHE A 227 24.66 -0.20 -15.34
N TYR A 228 23.77 -0.30 -16.34
CA TYR A 228 24.10 -0.87 -17.65
C TYR A 228 24.69 0.13 -18.65
N ASN A 229 24.89 1.39 -18.24
CA ASN A 229 25.39 2.47 -19.10
C ASN A 229 24.51 2.74 -20.34
N TYR A 230 23.19 2.61 -20.19
CA TYR A 230 22.21 3.00 -21.21
C TYR A 230 21.67 4.41 -20.96
N SER A 231 21.35 5.12 -22.05
CA SER A 231 20.64 6.40 -21.95
C SER A 231 19.20 6.20 -21.49
N LEU A 232 18.59 7.23 -20.88
CA LEU A 232 17.19 7.16 -20.45
C LEU A 232 16.22 6.91 -21.62
N ALA A 233 16.59 7.37 -22.82
CA ALA A 233 15.84 7.15 -24.06
C ALA A 233 15.81 5.68 -24.52
N PHE A 234 16.65 4.82 -23.94
CA PHE A 234 16.64 3.38 -24.19
C PHE A 234 15.33 2.73 -23.72
N VAL A 235 14.69 3.28 -22.68
CA VAL A 235 13.39 2.82 -22.22
C VAL A 235 12.35 3.91 -22.43
N LYS A 236 11.32 3.60 -23.20
CA LYS A 236 10.17 4.47 -23.42
C LYS A 236 8.90 3.77 -22.99
N VAL A 237 7.94 4.54 -22.49
CA VAL A 237 6.60 4.05 -22.15
C VAL A 237 5.59 4.72 -23.06
N SER A 238 4.60 3.95 -23.53
CA SER A 238 3.46 4.55 -24.21
C SER A 238 2.33 4.81 -23.22
N ILE A 239 1.62 5.90 -23.48
CA ILE A 239 0.44 6.32 -22.73
C ILE A 239 -0.78 6.27 -23.64
N ASP A 240 -1.93 5.89 -23.10
CA ASP A 240 -3.19 6.00 -23.84
C ASP A 240 -3.63 7.47 -23.87
N VAL A 241 -3.45 8.13 -25.01
CA VAL A 241 -3.77 9.55 -25.21
C VAL A 241 -5.29 9.78 -25.11
N ASP A 242 -6.11 8.79 -25.48
CA ASP A 242 -7.57 8.86 -25.35
C ASP A 242 -8.01 8.80 -23.89
N PHE A 243 -7.27 8.09 -23.02
CA PHE A 243 -7.50 8.15 -21.57
C PHE A 243 -7.19 9.55 -21.01
N ILE A 244 -6.13 10.21 -21.47
CA ILE A 244 -5.80 11.58 -21.02
C ILE A 244 -6.81 12.60 -21.55
N ALA A 245 -7.29 12.46 -22.79
CA ALA A 245 -8.35 13.29 -23.35
C ALA A 245 -9.68 13.07 -22.60
N ALA A 246 -10.02 11.81 -22.30
CA ALA A 246 -11.19 11.46 -21.49
C ALA A 246 -11.06 11.95 -20.05
N GLU A 247 -9.91 11.82 -19.39
CA GLU A 247 -9.68 12.31 -18.02
C GLU A 247 -9.71 13.85 -17.95
N ARG A 248 -9.21 14.54 -18.98
CA ARG A 248 -9.34 16.01 -19.12
C ARG A 248 -10.76 16.45 -19.43
N ALA A 249 -11.51 15.69 -20.24
CA ALA A 249 -12.93 15.95 -20.50
C ALA A 249 -13.80 15.68 -19.26
N VAL A 250 -13.44 14.65 -18.47
CA VAL A 250 -14.05 14.33 -17.18
C VAL A 250 -13.66 15.38 -16.12
N SER A 251 -12.43 15.89 -16.13
CA SER A 251 -11.98 16.96 -15.22
C SER A 251 -12.73 18.29 -15.47
N LYS A 252 -13.10 18.59 -16.72
CA LYS A 252 -13.99 19.73 -17.04
C LYS A 252 -15.46 19.49 -16.64
N LYS A 253 -15.90 18.23 -16.55
CA LYS A 253 -17.24 17.85 -16.07
C LYS A 253 -17.30 17.58 -14.55
N GLN A 254 -16.17 17.39 -13.87
CA GLN A 254 -16.03 17.06 -12.45
C GLN A 254 -16.19 18.25 -11.49
N ILE A 255 -16.85 19.33 -11.90
CA ILE A 255 -17.38 20.34 -10.96
C ILE A 255 -18.62 19.80 -10.21
N LYS A 256 -19.23 18.70 -10.68
CA LYS A 256 -20.38 18.09 -10.00
C LYS A 256 -20.21 16.59 -9.85
N THR A 257 -20.30 16.14 -8.59
CA THR A 257 -20.51 14.78 -8.06
C THR A 257 -19.27 14.03 -7.51
N THR A 258 -19.18 14.05 -6.18
CA THR A 258 -18.35 13.24 -5.27
C THR A 258 -18.65 11.74 -5.39
N SER A 259 -17.63 10.89 -5.56
CA SER A 259 -17.76 9.42 -5.46
C SER A 259 -16.93 8.84 -4.30
N LYS A 260 -17.47 7.77 -3.70
CA LYS A 260 -17.12 7.13 -2.42
C LYS A 260 -15.73 6.45 -2.32
N ASN A 261 -14.80 6.64 -3.26
CA ASN A 261 -13.47 6.01 -3.21
C ASN A 261 -12.30 6.98 -2.95
N GLU A 262 -12.58 8.22 -2.58
CA GLU A 262 -11.54 9.18 -2.19
C GLU A 262 -11.03 8.90 -0.77
N LYS A 263 -9.74 8.61 -0.59
CA LYS A 263 -9.11 8.48 0.75
C LYS A 263 -9.38 9.72 1.60
N ILE A 264 -9.72 9.54 2.89
CA ILE A 264 -10.12 10.65 3.77
C ILE A 264 -9.10 11.79 3.82
N GLY A 265 -7.80 11.50 3.91
CA GLY A 265 -6.78 12.56 3.91
C GLY A 265 -6.83 13.40 2.64
N LYS A 266 -7.03 12.79 1.47
CA LYS A 266 -7.19 13.52 0.20
C LYS A 266 -8.49 14.33 0.20
N HIS A 267 -9.57 13.75 0.71
CA HIS A 267 -10.86 14.41 0.85
C HIS A 267 -10.77 15.69 1.68
N VAL A 268 -10.23 15.59 2.90
CA VAL A 268 -10.04 16.72 3.81
C VAL A 268 -9.14 17.77 3.19
N LYS A 269 -8.00 17.37 2.64
CA LYS A 269 -7.05 18.30 1.99
C LYS A 269 -7.73 19.12 0.90
N ASN A 270 -8.49 18.46 0.02
CA ASN A 270 -9.20 19.10 -1.07
C ASN A 270 -10.26 20.07 -0.55
N LYS A 271 -11.03 19.65 0.46
CA LYS A 271 -12.09 20.45 1.08
C LYS A 271 -11.55 21.70 1.78
N MET A 272 -10.47 21.55 2.54
CA MET A 272 -9.78 22.68 3.20
C MET A 272 -9.15 23.63 2.18
N LYS A 273 -8.54 23.10 1.12
CA LYS A 273 -8.03 23.90 0.01
C LYS A 273 -9.13 24.72 -0.65
N MET A 274 -10.28 24.10 -0.94
CA MET A 274 -11.45 24.79 -1.50
C MET A 274 -11.96 25.92 -0.59
N LEU A 275 -12.02 25.72 0.73
CA LEU A 275 -12.40 26.77 1.68
C LEU A 275 -11.40 27.94 1.68
N SER A 276 -10.12 27.64 1.61
CA SER A 276 -9.07 28.66 1.57
C SER A 276 -9.16 29.48 0.27
N GLU A 277 -9.30 28.79 -0.86
CA GLU A 277 -9.43 29.41 -2.19
C GLU A 277 -10.72 30.21 -2.36
N SER A 278 -11.80 29.83 -1.65
CA SER A 278 -13.03 30.62 -1.63
C SER A 278 -12.94 31.89 -0.77
N GLY A 279 -11.82 32.12 -0.09
CA GLY A 279 -11.66 33.24 0.84
C GLY A 279 -12.54 33.12 2.10
N TYR A 280 -12.91 31.90 2.49
CA TYR A 280 -13.75 31.69 3.67
C TYR A 280 -13.08 32.25 4.92
N THR A 281 -13.84 33.01 5.71
CA THR A 281 -13.37 33.60 6.96
C THR A 281 -14.06 32.91 8.12
N PHE A 282 -13.28 32.21 8.94
CA PHE A 282 -13.77 31.59 10.17
C PHE A 282 -14.10 32.66 11.22
N THR A 283 -15.04 32.38 12.12
CA THR A 283 -15.20 33.20 13.33
C THR A 283 -13.97 33.07 14.24
N ASN A 284 -13.77 34.02 15.14
CA ASN A 284 -12.65 33.98 16.09
C ASN A 284 -12.70 32.73 16.99
N ASP A 285 -13.90 32.31 17.39
CA ASP A 285 -14.08 31.10 18.20
C ASP A 285 -13.76 29.83 17.41
N MET A 286 -14.17 29.78 16.13
CA MET A 286 -13.90 28.64 15.27
C MET A 286 -12.41 28.54 14.96
N ILE A 287 -11.74 29.65 14.59
CA ILE A 287 -10.30 29.59 14.30
C ILE A 287 -9.51 29.17 15.54
N HIS A 288 -9.88 29.67 16.73
CA HIS A 288 -9.28 29.26 18.00
C HIS A 288 -9.48 27.76 18.27
N ALA A 289 -10.69 27.25 18.03
CA ALA A 289 -10.99 25.83 18.20
C ALA A 289 -10.20 24.94 17.23
N LEU A 290 -9.99 25.39 15.98
CA LEU A 290 -9.24 24.66 14.96
C LEU A 290 -7.72 24.70 15.16
N THR A 291 -7.20 25.70 15.87
CA THR A 291 -5.76 25.80 16.22
C THR A 291 -5.43 25.16 17.56
N SER A 292 -6.40 24.93 18.44
CA SER A 292 -6.21 24.19 19.70
C SER A 292 -6.35 22.69 19.48
N LYS A 293 -5.37 21.93 19.96
CA LYS A 293 -5.40 20.46 19.94
C LYS A 293 -6.58 19.90 20.74
N GLU A 294 -6.88 20.51 21.87
CA GLU A 294 -7.91 20.08 22.83
C GLU A 294 -9.31 20.31 22.26
N LEU A 295 -9.53 21.46 21.61
CA LEU A 295 -10.84 21.86 21.07
C LEU A 295 -11.09 21.26 19.68
N THR A 296 -10.06 20.99 18.88
CA THR A 296 -10.24 20.39 17.54
C THR A 296 -10.98 19.05 17.61
N LYS A 297 -10.78 18.27 18.68
CA LYS A 297 -11.44 16.97 18.86
C LYS A 297 -12.96 17.08 18.94
N SER A 298 -13.50 18.13 19.57
CA SER A 298 -14.96 18.32 19.66
C SER A 298 -15.56 18.85 18.36
N VAL A 299 -14.78 19.56 17.56
CA VAL A 299 -15.24 20.18 16.30
C VAL A 299 -15.19 19.20 15.11
N VAL A 300 -14.05 18.53 14.91
CA VAL A 300 -13.81 17.67 13.74
C VAL A 300 -13.40 16.24 14.08
N GLY A 301 -13.35 15.87 15.37
CA GLY A 301 -12.99 14.52 15.80
C GLY A 301 -11.52 14.16 15.62
N ASN A 302 -10.64 15.17 15.46
CA ASN A 302 -9.20 14.97 15.28
C ASN A 302 -8.44 15.16 16.61
N ASN A 303 -7.42 14.32 16.86
CA ASN A 303 -6.59 14.38 18.06
C ASN A 303 -5.38 15.34 17.93
N PHE A 304 -5.24 15.98 16.77
CA PHE A 304 -4.28 17.02 16.48
C PHE A 304 -5.02 18.33 16.20
N ALA A 305 -4.36 19.46 16.42
CA ALA A 305 -4.88 20.74 15.94
C ALA A 305 -5.13 20.65 14.43
N LEU A 306 -6.31 21.08 13.96
CA LEU A 306 -6.65 21.02 12.55
C LEU A 306 -5.72 21.94 11.75
N LEU A 307 -5.45 23.11 12.31
CA LEU A 307 -4.63 24.17 11.74
C LEU A 307 -3.46 24.48 12.66
N VAL A 308 -2.31 24.72 12.06
CA VAL A 308 -1.14 25.31 12.73
C VAL A 308 -0.65 26.45 11.85
N THR A 309 -0.30 27.59 12.44
CA THR A 309 0.20 28.73 11.67
C THR A 309 1.56 28.41 11.04
N ASP A 310 1.91 29.05 9.94
CA ASP A 310 3.23 28.87 9.29
C ASP A 310 4.38 29.20 10.25
N GLU A 311 4.20 30.19 11.12
CA GLU A 311 5.15 30.54 12.20
C GLU A 311 5.35 29.38 13.18
N GLU A 312 4.26 28.79 13.68
CA GLU A 312 4.33 27.64 14.61
C GLU A 312 4.88 26.38 13.92
N TYR A 313 4.48 26.13 12.68
CA TYR A 313 4.98 25.01 11.89
C TYR A 313 6.51 25.09 11.74
N ASN A 314 7.06 26.30 11.55
CA ASN A 314 8.49 26.53 11.40
C ASN A 314 9.24 26.77 12.72
N SER A 315 8.55 26.90 13.85
CA SER A 315 9.15 27.16 15.17
C SER A 315 9.95 25.99 15.76
N GLY A 316 9.85 24.78 15.20
CA GLY A 316 10.45 23.55 15.75
C GLY A 316 9.69 22.96 16.95
N LYS A 317 8.63 23.62 17.44
CA LYS A 317 7.78 23.14 18.55
C LYS A 317 6.69 22.16 18.11
N VAL A 318 6.49 22.00 16.80
CA VAL A 318 5.45 21.16 16.20
C VAL A 318 6.09 20.04 15.38
N ASP A 319 5.56 18.82 15.51
CA ASP A 319 5.96 17.69 14.65
C ASP A 319 5.42 17.89 13.22
N LYS A 320 6.30 18.35 12.33
CA LYS A 320 6.00 18.61 10.92
C LYS A 320 5.44 17.41 10.17
N SER A 321 5.75 16.18 10.59
CA SER A 321 5.23 14.97 9.93
C SER A 321 3.70 14.83 10.05
N LYS A 322 3.11 15.53 11.02
CA LYS A 322 1.67 15.52 11.31
C LYS A 322 0.87 16.51 10.49
N TYR A 323 1.49 17.29 9.60
CA TYR A 323 0.83 18.30 8.79
C TYR A 323 1.27 18.22 7.33
N TRP A 324 0.42 18.64 6.40
CA TRP A 324 0.82 18.79 5.00
C TRP A 324 1.64 20.07 4.81
N ASN A 325 2.60 20.02 3.89
CA ASN A 325 3.45 21.18 3.55
C ASN A 325 2.69 22.27 2.77
N ASP A 326 1.49 21.98 2.28
CA ASP A 326 0.66 22.93 1.56
C ASP A 326 0.20 24.05 2.50
N ILE A 327 0.44 25.29 2.07
CA ILE A 327 0.03 26.50 2.78
C ILE A 327 -1.39 26.87 2.36
N MET A 328 -2.27 27.09 3.33
CA MET A 328 -3.65 27.54 3.13
C MET A 328 -3.88 28.83 3.93
N LYS A 329 -4.47 29.83 3.26
CA LYS A 329 -4.78 31.13 3.88
C LYS A 329 -6.16 31.08 4.51
N PHE A 330 -6.24 31.39 5.80
CA PHE A 330 -7.49 31.55 6.56
C PHE A 330 -7.36 32.77 7.46
N ASN A 331 -8.38 33.63 7.48
CA ASN A 331 -8.42 34.87 8.27
C ASN A 331 -7.14 35.73 8.12
N GLY A 332 -6.60 35.81 6.90
CA GLY A 332 -5.37 36.55 6.62
C GLY A 332 -4.06 35.85 6.99
N LYS A 333 -4.10 34.75 7.77
CA LYS A 333 -2.93 34.00 8.22
C LYS A 333 -2.65 32.78 7.33
N MET A 334 -1.37 32.46 7.17
CA MET A 334 -0.90 31.25 6.50
C MET A 334 -0.91 30.09 7.48
N ASN A 335 -1.56 28.99 7.12
CA ASN A 335 -1.74 27.82 7.98
C ASN A 335 -1.44 26.51 7.24
N HIS A 336 -1.02 25.52 8.00
CA HIS A 336 -0.87 24.13 7.60
C HIS A 336 -2.00 23.28 8.18
N VAL A 337 -2.52 22.34 7.40
CA VAL A 337 -3.58 21.42 7.84
C VAL A 337 -2.99 20.08 8.26
N THR A 338 -3.53 19.49 9.33
CA THR A 338 -3.07 18.16 9.79
C THR A 338 -3.23 17.08 8.71
N SER A 339 -2.21 16.23 8.57
CA SER A 339 -2.17 15.07 7.67
C SER A 339 -2.73 13.80 8.29
N GLN A 340 -2.98 13.80 9.61
CA GLN A 340 -3.36 12.63 10.39
C GLN A 340 -4.88 12.41 10.33
N TRP A 341 -5.32 11.62 9.36
CA TRP A 341 -6.73 11.30 9.16
C TRP A 341 -6.96 9.81 9.02
N PHE A 342 -7.98 9.31 9.72
CA PHE A 342 -8.45 7.93 9.68
C PHE A 342 -9.90 7.90 9.19
N GLU A 343 -10.27 6.83 8.49
CA GLU A 343 -11.55 6.77 7.77
C GLU A 343 -12.78 6.99 8.67
N TYR A 344 -12.74 6.55 9.93
CA TYR A 344 -13.82 6.76 10.90
C TYR A 344 -14.09 8.24 11.23
N GLN A 345 -13.16 9.14 10.91
CA GLN A 345 -13.32 10.59 11.14
C GLN A 345 -14.06 11.29 9.99
N ARG A 346 -14.33 10.59 8.88
CA ARG A 346 -14.93 11.20 7.68
C ARG A 346 -16.27 11.83 7.98
N ASP A 347 -17.16 11.10 8.62
CA ASP A 347 -18.51 11.58 8.89
C ASP A 347 -18.51 12.80 9.81
N GLY A 348 -17.59 12.84 10.79
CA GLY A 348 -17.40 14.00 11.67
C GLY A 348 -16.93 15.23 10.89
N PHE A 349 -15.90 15.06 10.06
CA PHE A 349 -15.40 16.12 9.19
C PHE A 349 -16.47 16.61 8.20
N ASP A 350 -17.20 15.71 7.54
CA ASP A 350 -18.22 16.06 6.57
C ASP A 350 -19.39 16.83 7.19
N LYS A 351 -19.79 16.45 8.41
CA LYS A 351 -20.82 17.18 9.18
C LYS A 351 -20.36 18.59 9.49
N TRP A 352 -19.16 18.75 10.04
CA TRP A 352 -18.58 20.06 10.32
C TRP A 352 -18.41 20.90 9.04
N TYR A 353 -17.86 20.33 7.97
CA TYR A 353 -17.66 21.05 6.72
C TYR A 353 -18.98 21.54 6.12
N LYS A 354 -20.05 20.75 6.23
CA LYS A 354 -21.40 21.15 5.80
C LYS A 354 -21.99 22.24 6.69
N SER A 355 -21.67 22.30 7.98
CA SER A 355 -22.16 23.36 8.87
C SER A 355 -21.49 24.72 8.66
N LEU A 356 -20.39 24.78 7.88
CA LEU A 356 -19.75 26.03 7.49
C LEU A 356 -20.48 26.78 6.36
N LYS A 357 -21.48 26.14 5.73
CA LYS A 357 -22.23 26.67 4.59
C LYS A 357 -23.49 27.41 5.00
#